data_AF-A0A2H5PS88-F1
#
_entry.id   AF-A0A2H5PS88-F1
#
_cell.length_a   1.000
_cell.length_b   1.000
_cell.length_c   1.000
_cell.angle_alpha   90.00
_cell.angle_beta   90.00
_cell.angle_gamma   90.00
#
_symmetry.space_group_name_H-M   'P 1'
#
loop_
_entity.id
_entity.type
_entity.pdbx_description
1 polymer ?
#
loop_
_entity_poly.entity_id
_entity_poly.type
_entity_poly.pdbx_seq_one_letter_code
_entity_poly.pdbx_strand_id
1 'polypeptide(L)'
;MVQHFVKALPISSALLIIISITLTHAAKFDITNNCPDTVWAAAVPGGGRQLDKGQTWTITAEPGTKAARIWARTKCQFDASGKGKCETGDCNGLLECQGYGAAPNTLAEYALKQFNDMDFIDMSNIDGFNVPMEFSSVSPSCNRVIKCTANILGECPNELKVPGGCNGPCPVFKTDEYCCNSGNCGPTGFSKFFKDRCPDVYSYPKDDATSTFTCPTGTDYKDRAVFTAIELEQAHVVMCVFILWSTSIDAAVFEVHNNCSYTVWAAANPGGGRELHQGQSWIVNTDPNFNDIGRIWARTNCRFDDSNGTGKCESGDCNGVLYCISDGAPPVTLAEYSFQGVNNMGFFDVSVVDGFNVPIEFKGTSSRCNKVIKCRGDINGLCPTELRHPGGCNHPCTVFKNAQFCCTSSNSTATNCGPTTAYFKFFKDLCPDAYSYSLDDAASTFSCSTGTDYKILYRRLFIISPES
;
A
#
# COMPACT_ATOMS: atom_id res chain seq x y z
N MET A 1 35.19 -89.06 19.91
CA MET A 1 33.72 -88.95 19.92
C MET A 1 33.37 -87.99 21.05
N VAL A 2 33.60 -86.69 20.92
CA VAL A 2 32.94 -85.66 20.09
C VAL A 2 31.58 -85.22 20.66
N GLN A 3 31.58 -83.96 21.12
CA GLN A 3 30.51 -82.93 21.23
C GLN A 3 29.30 -83.21 22.13
N HIS A 4 29.09 -82.50 23.24
CA HIS A 4 28.64 -81.09 23.41
C HIS A 4 27.42 -80.71 22.57
N PHE A 5 26.27 -80.50 23.24
CA PHE A 5 25.13 -79.58 22.97
C PHE A 5 24.06 -80.00 24.02
N VAL A 6 23.39 -79.17 24.83
CA VAL A 6 22.74 -77.88 24.60
C VAL A 6 22.60 -77.16 25.96
N LYS A 7 22.96 -75.88 26.04
CA LYS A 7 22.45 -74.89 27.01
C LYS A 7 22.11 -73.63 26.21
N ALA A 8 20.85 -73.18 26.23
CA ALA A 8 20.49 -71.76 26.19
C ALA A 8 18.99 -71.57 26.43
N LEU A 9 18.70 -70.66 27.35
CA LEU A 9 17.41 -70.13 27.79
C LEU A 9 17.05 -68.89 26.90
N PRO A 10 15.93 -68.18 27.17
CA PRO A 10 14.84 -67.90 26.23
C PRO A 10 15.06 -66.74 25.24
N ILE A 11 14.19 -66.75 24.24
CA ILE A 11 13.84 -65.75 23.22
C ILE A 11 14.21 -64.31 23.63
N SER A 12 15.24 -63.76 22.98
CA SER A 12 15.61 -62.35 23.08
C SER A 12 14.76 -61.52 22.11
N SER A 13 14.05 -60.56 22.67
CA SER A 13 13.25 -59.54 22.00
C SER A 13 14.09 -58.71 21.02
N ALA A 14 13.93 -58.94 19.73
CA ALA A 14 14.38 -58.02 18.69
C ALA A 14 13.24 -57.05 18.36
N LEU A 15 13.04 -56.05 19.23
CA LEU A 15 12.24 -54.88 18.89
C LEU A 15 13.06 -54.06 17.88
N LEU A 16 12.76 -54.17 16.59
CA LEU A 16 13.25 -53.23 15.58
C LEU A 16 12.64 -51.87 15.91
N ILE A 17 13.37 -51.06 16.67
CA ILE A 17 13.13 -49.63 16.76
C ILE A 17 13.52 -49.08 15.39
N ILE A 18 12.54 -48.94 14.50
CA ILE A 18 12.67 -48.06 13.34
C ILE A 18 12.80 -46.66 13.95
N ILE A 19 14.04 -46.23 14.14
CA ILE A 19 14.34 -44.81 14.37
C ILE A 19 13.96 -44.15 13.05
N SER A 20 12.73 -43.65 12.97
CA SER A 20 12.33 -42.68 11.96
C SER A 20 13.18 -41.44 12.20
N ILE A 21 14.37 -41.40 11.61
CA ILE A 21 15.17 -40.19 11.51
C ILE A 21 14.35 -39.26 10.63
N THR A 22 13.55 -38.41 11.26
CA THR A 22 12.93 -37.29 10.56
C THR A 22 14.08 -36.38 10.18
N LEU A 23 14.49 -36.44 8.91
CA LEU A 23 15.39 -35.46 8.31
C LEU A 23 14.63 -34.12 8.29
N THR A 24 14.75 -33.37 9.37
CA THR A 24 14.22 -32.01 9.46
C THR A 24 15.07 -31.14 8.54
N HIS A 25 14.49 -30.71 7.41
CA HIS A 25 15.16 -29.77 6.51
C HIS A 25 15.28 -28.40 7.21
N ALA A 26 16.50 -27.87 7.31
CA ALA A 26 16.74 -26.49 7.70
C ALA A 26 16.14 -25.56 6.64
N ALA A 27 15.49 -24.48 7.07
CA ALA A 27 14.97 -23.48 6.15
C ALA A 27 16.13 -22.65 5.59
N LYS A 28 16.11 -22.41 4.28
CA LYS A 28 17.09 -21.58 3.59
C LYS A 28 16.56 -20.15 3.45
N PHE A 29 17.43 -19.17 3.68
CA PHE A 29 17.15 -17.76 3.45
C PHE A 29 18.17 -17.19 2.46
N ASP A 30 17.68 -16.77 1.29
CA ASP A 30 18.51 -16.09 0.30
C ASP A 30 18.37 -14.57 0.47
N ILE A 31 19.37 -13.93 1.07
CA ILE A 31 19.41 -12.50 1.36
C ILE A 31 20.11 -11.78 0.20
N THR A 32 19.37 -10.97 -0.56
CA THR A 32 19.85 -10.33 -1.78
C THR A 32 19.84 -8.81 -1.67
N ASN A 33 20.95 -8.17 -2.04
CA ASN A 33 21.00 -6.72 -2.20
C ASN A 33 20.60 -6.31 -3.62
N ASN A 34 19.43 -5.69 -3.79
CA ASN A 34 19.01 -5.05 -5.04
C ASN A 34 19.13 -3.52 -5.00
N CYS A 35 19.62 -2.94 -3.90
CA CYS A 35 19.89 -1.51 -3.81
C CYS A 35 21.07 -1.12 -4.75
N PRO A 36 21.11 0.14 -5.23
CA PRO A 36 22.26 0.63 -6.01
C PRO A 36 23.54 0.68 -5.17
N ASP A 37 23.39 0.96 -3.88
CA ASP A 37 24.50 1.05 -2.93
C ASP A 37 24.77 -0.29 -2.22
N THR A 38 26.01 -0.44 -1.75
CA THR A 38 26.41 -1.55 -0.89
C THR A 38 25.64 -1.52 0.44
N VAL A 39 25.16 -2.69 0.86
CA VAL A 39 24.58 -2.90 2.19
C VAL A 39 25.38 -3.97 2.92
N TRP A 40 25.35 -3.94 4.25
CA TRP A 40 25.89 -5.01 5.08
C TRP A 40 24.74 -5.77 5.68
N ALA A 41 24.36 -6.87 5.04
CA ALA A 41 23.34 -7.77 5.56
C ALA A 41 23.77 -8.30 6.94
N ALA A 42 22.79 -8.51 7.80
CA ALA A 42 22.96 -9.00 9.16
C ALA A 42 21.85 -9.99 9.48
N ALA A 43 22.19 -11.02 10.26
CA ALA A 43 21.23 -12.01 10.70
C ALA A 43 21.59 -12.53 12.10
N VAL A 44 20.58 -12.73 12.94
CA VAL A 44 20.73 -13.43 14.22
C VAL A 44 19.64 -14.49 14.29
N PRO A 45 19.99 -15.79 14.26
CA PRO A 45 21.32 -16.33 14.00
C PRO A 45 21.77 -16.11 12.54
N GLY A 46 23.08 -16.07 12.29
CA GLY A 46 23.64 -16.07 10.93
C GLY A 46 24.92 -15.25 10.78
N GLY A 47 25.07 -14.15 11.52
CA GLY A 47 26.24 -13.28 11.44
C GLY A 47 25.97 -12.04 10.57
N GLY A 48 26.88 -11.70 9.66
CA GLY A 48 26.67 -10.60 8.74
C GLY A 48 27.70 -10.50 7.63
N ARG A 49 27.28 -9.96 6.48
CA ARG A 49 28.06 -9.97 5.26
C ARG A 49 27.87 -8.69 4.45
N GLN A 50 28.96 -8.17 3.89
CA GLN A 50 28.88 -7.11 2.89
C GLN A 50 28.28 -7.66 1.58
N LEU A 51 27.29 -6.97 1.03
CA LEU A 51 26.65 -7.28 -0.23
C LEU A 51 26.63 -6.04 -1.12
N ASP A 52 27.37 -6.08 -2.21
CA ASP A 52 27.24 -5.12 -3.31
C ASP A 52 25.98 -5.42 -4.12
N LYS A 53 25.59 -4.49 -5.01
CA LYS A 53 24.40 -4.64 -5.86
C LYS A 53 24.40 -5.99 -6.60
N GLY A 54 23.30 -6.72 -6.48
CA GLY A 54 23.07 -8.02 -7.12
C GLY A 54 23.70 -9.21 -6.39
N GLN A 55 24.46 -9.01 -5.31
CA GLN A 55 25.02 -10.10 -4.54
C GLN A 55 23.97 -10.72 -3.60
N THR A 56 24.10 -12.03 -3.38
CA THR A 56 23.23 -12.81 -2.49
C THR A 56 24.07 -13.54 -1.44
N TRP A 57 23.57 -13.55 -0.20
CA TRP A 57 24.05 -14.36 0.91
C TRP A 57 22.99 -15.35 1.33
N THR A 58 23.32 -16.63 1.26
CA THR A 58 22.46 -17.68 1.79
C THR A 58 22.83 -17.98 3.25
N ILE A 59 21.82 -17.98 4.13
CA ILE A 59 21.91 -18.57 5.47
C ILE A 59 20.91 -19.72 5.61
N THR A 60 21.13 -20.59 6.59
CA THR A 60 20.22 -21.66 6.96
C THR A 60 19.86 -21.54 8.43
N ALA A 61 18.59 -21.82 8.77
CA ALA A 61 18.14 -21.86 10.15
C ALA A 61 17.42 -23.17 10.44
N GLU A 62 17.79 -23.79 11.56
CA GLU A 62 17.23 -25.07 11.97
C GLU A 62 15.78 -24.92 12.46
N PRO A 63 14.91 -25.92 12.25
CA PRO A 63 13.57 -25.93 12.83
C PRO A 63 13.63 -25.78 14.36
N GLY A 64 12.79 -24.91 14.91
CA GLY A 64 12.81 -24.53 16.32
C GLY A 64 13.59 -23.25 16.61
N THR A 65 14.26 -22.64 15.61
CA THR A 65 14.82 -21.29 15.72
C THR A 65 13.72 -20.28 16.08
N LYS A 66 13.99 -19.36 17.02
CA LYS A 66 13.03 -18.37 17.52
C LYS A 66 13.69 -17.00 17.65
N ALA A 67 12.85 -15.96 17.65
CA ALA A 67 13.29 -14.57 17.78
C ALA A 67 14.44 -14.23 16.81
N ALA A 68 14.36 -14.78 15.60
CA ALA A 68 15.39 -14.57 14.62
C ALA A 68 15.10 -13.32 13.79
N ARG A 69 16.16 -12.63 13.39
CA ARG A 69 16.07 -11.37 12.66
C ARG A 69 17.04 -11.37 11.49
N ILE A 70 16.61 -10.82 10.38
CA ILE A 70 17.45 -10.44 9.23
C ILE A 70 17.22 -8.95 8.99
N TRP A 71 18.29 -8.19 8.75
CA TRP A 71 18.20 -6.77 8.42
C TRP A 71 19.36 -6.29 7.57
N ALA A 72 19.17 -5.16 6.89
CA ALA A 72 20.21 -4.47 6.16
C ALA A 72 20.84 -3.35 7.01
N ARG A 73 22.16 -3.19 6.91
CA ARG A 73 22.91 -2.08 7.52
C ARG A 73 23.50 -1.19 6.44
N THR A 74 23.58 0.11 6.70
CA THR A 74 24.02 1.11 5.71
C THR A 74 25.26 1.85 6.18
N LYS A 75 26.04 2.31 5.19
CA LYS A 75 27.26 3.12 5.37
C LYS A 75 28.20 2.58 6.45
N CYS A 76 28.49 1.28 6.39
CA CYS A 76 29.38 0.66 7.36
C CYS A 76 30.85 0.81 6.97
N GLN A 77 31.71 0.84 7.98
CA GLN A 77 33.15 0.71 7.83
C GLN A 77 33.64 -0.29 8.86
N PHE A 78 34.35 -1.32 8.40
CA PHE A 78 34.95 -2.35 9.24
C PHE A 78 36.45 -2.47 8.95
N ASP A 79 37.24 -2.74 9.99
CA ASP A 79 38.64 -3.11 9.87
C ASP A 79 38.81 -4.57 9.40
N ALA A 80 40.06 -4.99 9.21
CA ALA A 80 40.38 -6.35 8.78
C ALA A 80 39.97 -7.45 9.78
N SER A 81 39.65 -7.09 11.04
CA SER A 81 39.12 -8.00 12.05
C SER A 81 37.59 -8.04 12.09
N GLY A 82 36.92 -7.30 11.19
CA GLY A 82 35.47 -7.19 11.14
C GLY A 82 34.89 -6.29 12.24
N LYS A 83 35.69 -5.40 12.83
CA LYS A 83 35.25 -4.43 13.85
C LYS A 83 35.14 -3.03 13.27
N GLY A 84 34.13 -2.28 13.68
CA GLY A 84 33.84 -1.00 13.05
C GLY A 84 32.50 -0.42 13.46
N LYS A 85 31.81 0.24 12.52
CA LYS A 85 30.52 0.88 12.78
C LYS A 85 29.69 1.04 11.51
N CYS A 86 28.37 0.90 11.64
CA CYS A 86 27.36 1.28 10.64
C CYS A 86 26.61 2.57 11.03
N GLU A 87 26.06 3.29 10.04
CA GLU A 87 25.18 4.44 10.31
C GLU A 87 23.81 3.97 10.85
N THR A 88 23.26 2.89 10.28
CA THR A 88 21.99 2.29 10.70
C THR A 88 22.13 0.78 10.90
N GLY A 89 21.42 0.21 11.88
CA GLY A 89 21.39 -1.24 12.09
C GLY A 89 22.67 -1.84 12.69
N ASP A 90 23.56 -1.01 13.25
CA ASP A 90 24.84 -1.46 13.81
C ASP A 90 24.65 -2.48 14.94
N CYS A 91 25.39 -3.59 14.92
CA CYS A 91 25.27 -4.68 15.90
C CYS A 91 26.51 -4.74 16.80
N ASN A 92 26.68 -3.69 17.61
CA ASN A 92 27.81 -3.53 18.54
C ASN A 92 29.18 -3.47 17.82
N GLY A 93 29.21 -2.82 16.66
CA GLY A 93 30.40 -2.59 15.87
C GLY A 93 30.99 -3.84 15.23
N LEU A 94 30.22 -4.90 15.03
CA LEU A 94 30.68 -6.15 14.43
C LEU A 94 30.14 -6.33 13.00
N LEU A 95 30.98 -6.81 12.08
CA LEU A 95 30.54 -7.28 10.77
C LEU A 95 29.65 -8.52 10.93
N GLU A 96 30.12 -9.49 11.70
CA GLU A 96 29.44 -10.74 12.02
C GLU A 96 28.59 -10.59 13.29
N CYS A 97 27.33 -10.20 13.13
CA CYS A 97 26.44 -9.88 14.26
C CYS A 97 26.24 -11.06 15.21
N GLN A 98 26.38 -10.80 16.51
CA GLN A 98 26.10 -11.75 17.60
C GLN A 98 24.87 -11.36 18.43
N GLY A 99 24.26 -10.22 18.11
CA GLY A 99 23.09 -9.66 18.75
C GLY A 99 22.36 -8.72 17.79
N TYR A 100 21.18 -8.25 18.18
CA TYR A 100 20.36 -7.40 17.32
C TYR A 100 21.01 -6.05 17.03
N GLY A 101 20.67 -5.49 15.87
CA GLY A 101 21.14 -4.18 15.44
C GLY A 101 20.41 -3.04 16.13
N ALA A 102 21.10 -1.91 16.29
CA ALA A 102 20.53 -0.68 16.79
C ALA A 102 19.56 -0.04 15.77
N ALA A 103 18.45 0.48 16.29
CA ALA A 103 17.49 1.28 15.54
C ALA A 103 18.15 2.50 14.85
N PRO A 104 17.70 2.91 13.65
CA PRO A 104 16.64 2.29 12.86
C PRO A 104 17.15 1.14 11.99
N ASN A 105 16.36 0.07 11.90
CA ASN A 105 16.59 -1.04 10.98
C ASN A 105 15.25 -1.70 10.61
N THR A 106 14.98 -1.78 9.31
CA THR A 106 13.85 -2.57 8.79
C THR A 106 14.13 -4.05 9.05
N LEU A 107 13.22 -4.75 9.72
CA LEU A 107 13.43 -6.13 10.13
C LEU A 107 12.58 -7.10 9.31
N ALA A 108 13.17 -8.23 8.93
CA ALA A 108 12.46 -9.48 8.70
C ALA A 108 12.63 -10.36 9.95
N GLU A 109 11.53 -10.74 10.59
CA GLU A 109 11.54 -11.57 11.79
C GLU A 109 10.94 -12.95 11.50
N TYR A 110 11.49 -13.99 12.13
CA TYR A 110 10.98 -15.34 11.97
C TYR A 110 11.17 -16.24 13.19
N ALA A 111 10.28 -17.22 13.30
CA ALA A 111 10.36 -18.34 14.22
C ALA A 111 9.90 -19.62 13.52
N LEU A 112 10.78 -20.61 13.40
CA LEU A 112 10.57 -21.81 12.56
C LEU A 112 10.03 -22.98 13.37
N LYS A 113 9.12 -23.77 12.81
CA LYS A 113 8.51 -24.95 13.47
C LYS A 113 7.97 -24.63 14.86
N GLN A 114 7.05 -23.67 14.90
CA GLN A 114 6.35 -23.28 16.12
C GLN A 114 5.05 -24.10 16.27
N PHE A 115 3.93 -23.44 16.58
CA PHE A 115 2.66 -24.10 16.79
C PHE A 115 2.15 -24.75 15.48
N ASN A 116 1.61 -25.97 15.59
CA ASN A 116 1.05 -26.75 14.46
C ASN A 116 2.02 -26.95 13.28
N ASP A 117 3.32 -27.12 13.55
CA ASP A 117 4.35 -27.27 12.51
C ASP A 117 4.33 -26.10 11.49
N MET A 118 4.00 -24.90 11.96
CA MET A 118 4.06 -23.67 11.17
C MET A 118 5.26 -22.81 11.55
N ASP A 119 5.89 -22.23 10.56
CA ASP A 119 6.78 -21.09 10.72
C ASP A 119 5.93 -19.83 10.91
N PHE A 120 6.34 -18.96 11.82
CA PHE A 120 5.78 -17.63 12.01
C PHE A 120 6.78 -16.63 11.46
N ILE A 121 6.31 -15.78 10.56
CA ILE A 121 7.14 -14.81 9.85
C ILE A 121 6.45 -13.46 9.82
N ASP A 122 7.25 -12.41 9.86
CA ASP A 122 6.76 -11.04 9.75
C ASP A 122 7.88 -10.10 9.30
N MET A 123 7.49 -8.88 8.95
CA MET A 123 8.41 -7.75 8.88
C MET A 123 8.01 -6.74 9.94
N SER A 124 8.98 -5.98 10.43
CA SER A 124 8.76 -5.03 11.51
C SER A 124 9.49 -3.71 11.32
N ASN A 125 8.73 -2.62 11.50
CA ASN A 125 9.21 -1.25 11.59
C ASN A 125 9.11 -0.71 13.03
N ILE A 126 8.90 -1.58 14.03
CA ILE A 126 8.86 -1.18 15.46
C ILE A 126 10.18 -0.53 15.88
N ASP A 127 11.30 -1.10 15.42
CA ASP A 127 12.64 -0.55 15.63
C ASP A 127 12.98 0.55 14.60
N GLY A 128 12.12 0.80 13.63
CA GLY A 128 12.27 1.81 12.59
C GLY A 128 12.52 1.23 11.20
N PHE A 129 12.85 2.11 10.26
CA PHE A 129 13.04 1.80 8.85
C PHE A 129 14.32 2.46 8.34
N ASN A 130 15.12 1.73 7.57
CA ASN A 130 16.34 2.25 6.95
C ASN A 130 16.43 1.85 5.47
N VAL A 131 16.13 0.61 5.13
CA VAL A 131 16.20 0.07 3.77
C VAL A 131 14.86 -0.56 3.41
N PRO A 132 14.29 -0.26 2.24
CA PRO A 132 13.08 -0.94 1.80
C PRO A 132 13.36 -2.42 1.54
N MET A 133 12.40 -3.26 1.88
CA MET A 133 12.63 -4.71 1.99
C MET A 133 11.41 -5.50 1.50
N GLU A 134 11.68 -6.67 0.92
CA GLU A 134 10.73 -7.71 0.60
C GLU A 134 11.16 -9.01 1.28
N PHE A 135 10.29 -9.58 2.11
CA PHE A 135 10.48 -10.89 2.72
C PHE A 135 9.42 -11.85 2.17
N SER A 136 9.84 -12.84 1.40
CA SER A 136 8.94 -13.74 0.67
C SER A 136 9.30 -15.20 0.84
N SER A 137 8.30 -16.08 0.90
CA SER A 137 8.51 -17.51 0.73
C SER A 137 8.77 -17.84 -0.75
N VAL A 138 9.60 -18.85 -0.99
CA VAL A 138 9.92 -19.35 -2.34
C VAL A 138 9.55 -20.82 -2.55
N SER A 139 9.01 -21.48 -1.51
CA SER A 139 8.51 -22.85 -1.62
C SER A 139 7.08 -22.89 -2.17
N PRO A 140 6.73 -23.86 -3.04
CA PRO A 140 5.37 -23.99 -3.58
C PRO A 140 4.25 -24.14 -2.53
N SER A 141 4.61 -24.59 -1.32
CA SER A 141 3.71 -24.78 -0.18
C SER A 141 3.32 -23.48 0.52
N CYS A 142 4.00 -22.37 0.25
CA CYS A 142 3.69 -21.07 0.82
C CYS A 142 3.93 -19.97 -0.22
N ASN A 143 2.92 -19.12 -0.46
CA ASN A 143 3.01 -18.00 -1.40
C ASN A 143 2.97 -16.64 -0.67
N ARG A 144 3.59 -16.55 0.51
CA ARG A 144 3.57 -15.33 1.32
C ARG A 144 4.64 -14.36 0.84
N VAL A 145 4.23 -13.13 0.63
CA VAL A 145 5.09 -12.01 0.22
C VAL A 145 4.77 -10.84 1.13
N ILE A 146 5.76 -10.34 1.87
CA ILE A 146 5.66 -9.17 2.75
C ILE A 146 6.58 -8.11 2.18
N LYS A 147 6.09 -6.88 1.98
CA LYS A 147 6.87 -5.79 1.39
C LYS A 147 6.70 -4.51 2.18
N CYS A 148 7.80 -3.80 2.33
CA CYS A 148 7.81 -2.40 2.75
C CYS A 148 8.74 -1.62 1.84
N THR A 149 8.18 -1.11 0.75
CA THR A 149 8.90 -0.42 -0.33
C THR A 149 8.50 1.04 -0.49
N ALA A 150 7.72 1.57 0.45
CA ALA A 150 7.31 2.97 0.47
C ALA A 150 8.49 3.92 0.74
N ASN A 151 8.32 5.20 0.39
CA ASN A 151 9.31 6.25 0.63
C ASN A 151 9.32 6.73 2.10
N ILE A 152 9.52 5.80 3.04
CA ILE A 152 9.52 6.12 4.48
C ILE A 152 10.65 7.10 4.83
N LEU A 153 11.83 6.99 4.20
CA LEU A 153 12.93 7.93 4.48
C LEU A 153 12.61 9.37 4.06
N GLY A 154 12.00 9.54 2.88
CA GLY A 154 11.63 10.86 2.37
C GLY A 154 10.46 11.48 3.13
N GLU A 155 9.57 10.65 3.66
CA GLU A 155 8.34 11.08 4.33
C GLU A 155 8.41 10.96 5.86
N CYS A 156 9.57 10.61 6.41
CA CYS A 156 9.73 10.37 7.84
C CYS A 156 9.34 11.61 8.67
N PRO A 157 8.45 11.47 9.68
CA PRO A 157 8.14 12.54 10.62
C PRO A 157 9.40 13.10 11.27
N ASN A 158 9.45 14.41 11.48
CA ASN A 158 10.64 15.08 11.99
C ASN A 158 11.10 14.55 13.35
N GLU A 159 10.16 14.11 14.18
CA GLU A 159 10.40 13.53 15.51
C GLU A 159 11.12 12.18 15.46
N LEU A 160 10.99 11.47 14.34
CA LEU A 160 11.54 10.13 14.14
C LEU A 160 12.77 10.12 13.20
N LYS A 161 12.99 11.23 12.47
CA LYS A 161 14.00 11.33 11.42
C LYS A 161 15.41 11.32 11.99
N VAL A 162 16.25 10.46 11.44
CA VAL A 162 17.68 10.37 11.77
C VAL A 162 18.52 10.19 10.50
N PRO A 163 19.85 10.42 10.55
CA PRO A 163 20.71 10.11 9.41
C PRO A 163 20.53 8.66 8.94
N GLY A 164 20.21 8.50 7.65
CA GLY A 164 20.08 7.19 7.01
C GLY A 164 18.81 6.41 7.34
N GLY A 165 17.88 6.96 8.14
CA GLY A 165 16.73 6.19 8.61
C GLY A 165 15.57 6.99 9.19
N CYS A 166 14.50 6.28 9.52
CA CYS A 166 13.35 6.74 10.26
C CYS A 166 13.16 5.85 11.49
N ASN A 167 13.35 6.36 12.69
CA ASN A 167 13.19 5.55 13.90
C ASN A 167 11.75 5.13 14.12
N GLY A 168 11.56 3.97 14.75
CA GLY A 168 10.29 3.65 15.36
C GLY A 168 10.03 4.54 16.57
N PRO A 169 8.77 4.77 16.95
CA PRO A 169 8.44 5.64 18.07
C PRO A 169 8.89 5.05 19.42
N CYS A 170 8.90 3.72 19.59
CA CYS A 170 9.34 3.10 20.84
C CYS A 170 10.83 3.39 21.15
N PRO A 171 11.79 3.17 20.23
CA PRO A 171 13.19 3.56 20.43
C PRO A 171 13.40 5.04 20.81
N VAL A 172 12.57 5.95 20.28
CA VAL A 172 12.67 7.40 20.49
C VAL A 172 12.09 7.81 21.84
N PHE A 173 10.82 7.50 22.08
CA PHE A 173 10.07 8.03 23.21
C PHE A 173 10.15 7.16 24.46
N LYS A 174 10.36 5.85 24.29
CA LYS A 174 10.50 4.86 25.38
C LYS A 174 9.34 4.88 26.38
N THR A 175 8.15 5.29 25.94
CA THR A 175 6.94 5.28 26.76
C THR A 175 6.13 4.02 26.51
N ASP A 176 5.27 3.68 27.47
CA ASP A 176 4.39 2.51 27.36
C ASP A 176 3.41 2.62 26.18
N GLU A 177 3.02 3.85 25.81
CA GLU A 177 2.17 4.15 24.65
C GLU A 177 2.74 3.55 23.35
N TYR A 178 4.06 3.64 23.14
CA TYR A 178 4.72 3.16 21.92
C TYR A 178 5.38 1.79 22.08
N CYS A 179 5.80 1.44 23.31
CA CYS A 179 6.54 0.21 23.59
C CYS A 179 5.69 -0.93 24.15
N CYS A 180 4.46 -0.67 24.59
CA CYS A 180 3.50 -1.68 25.03
C CYS A 180 3.98 -2.60 26.17
N ASN A 181 4.83 -2.12 27.08
CA ASN A 181 5.43 -2.93 28.15
C ASN A 181 4.37 -3.43 29.16
N SER A 182 3.32 -2.65 29.40
CA SER A 182 2.19 -3.05 30.27
C SER A 182 1.25 -4.06 29.62
N GLY A 183 1.39 -4.30 28.30
CA GLY A 183 0.53 -5.18 27.52
C GLY A 183 -0.70 -4.51 26.89
N ASN A 184 -1.08 -3.30 27.34
CA ASN A 184 -2.19 -2.53 26.76
C ASN A 184 -1.65 -1.37 25.91
N CYS A 185 -1.74 -1.49 24.59
CA CYS A 185 -1.45 -0.40 23.66
C CYS A 185 -2.24 -0.58 22.37
N GLY A 186 -2.26 0.46 21.55
CA GLY A 186 -2.94 0.46 20.26
C GLY A 186 -2.21 1.35 19.25
N PRO A 187 -2.78 1.51 18.05
CA PRO A 187 -2.16 2.30 17.01
C PRO A 187 -2.11 3.79 17.41
N THR A 188 -0.94 4.40 17.22
CA THR A 188 -0.66 5.83 17.45
C THR A 188 -0.52 6.56 16.12
N GLY A 189 -0.40 7.90 16.14
CA GLY A 189 -0.11 8.66 14.91
C GLY A 189 1.18 8.21 14.22
N PHE A 190 2.23 7.94 15.01
CA PHE A 190 3.52 7.46 14.50
C PHE A 190 3.47 6.02 13.99
N SER A 191 2.76 5.10 14.66
CA SER A 191 2.64 3.74 14.13
C SER A 191 1.78 3.71 12.86
N LYS A 192 0.70 4.49 12.80
CA LYS A 192 -0.11 4.64 11.58
C LYS A 192 0.71 5.16 10.39
N PHE A 193 1.63 6.09 10.61
CA PHE A 193 2.57 6.53 9.55
C PHE A 193 3.28 5.36 8.86
N PHE A 194 3.81 4.41 9.64
CA PHE A 194 4.45 3.21 9.10
C PHE A 194 3.42 2.23 8.51
N LYS A 195 2.28 2.04 9.19
CA LYS A 195 1.27 1.06 8.80
C LYS A 195 0.58 1.41 7.48
N ASP A 196 0.23 2.68 7.29
CA ASP A 196 -0.41 3.17 6.07
C ASP A 196 0.51 3.00 4.84
N ARG A 197 1.84 3.04 5.07
CA ARG A 197 2.86 2.87 4.03
C ARG A 197 3.25 1.42 3.80
N CYS A 198 3.18 0.60 4.84
CA CYS A 198 3.54 -0.81 4.82
C CYS A 198 2.48 -1.62 5.59
N PRO A 199 1.30 -1.89 4.97
CA PRO A 199 0.13 -2.46 5.66
C PRO A 199 0.36 -3.84 6.25
N ASP A 200 1.28 -4.61 5.68
CA ASP A 200 1.61 -5.98 6.12
C ASP A 200 2.73 -6.02 7.16
N VAL A 201 3.22 -4.87 7.64
CA VAL A 201 4.40 -4.77 8.51
C VAL A 201 3.99 -4.31 9.90
N TYR A 202 4.62 -4.87 10.92
CA TYR A 202 4.44 -4.43 12.30
C TYR A 202 4.82 -2.96 12.43
N SER A 203 3.85 -2.16 12.87
CA SER A 203 4.05 -0.72 13.13
C SER A 203 4.12 -0.38 14.61
N TYR A 204 3.63 -1.26 15.48
CA TYR A 204 3.73 -1.20 16.94
C TYR A 204 3.70 -2.63 17.53
N PRO A 205 4.15 -2.86 18.78
CA PRO A 205 4.34 -4.20 19.35
C PRO A 205 3.11 -5.13 19.47
N LYS A 206 1.88 -4.62 19.24
CA LYS A 206 0.63 -5.40 19.34
C LYS A 206 -0.17 -5.36 18.02
N ASP A 207 0.53 -5.17 16.92
CA ASP A 207 -0.02 -5.14 15.55
C ASP A 207 -0.17 -6.55 14.94
N ASP A 208 -0.43 -7.56 15.78
CA ASP A 208 -0.36 -8.97 15.38
C ASP A 208 -1.39 -9.33 14.30
N ALA A 209 -2.59 -8.75 14.39
CA ALA A 209 -3.75 -9.12 13.59
C ALA A 209 -3.57 -8.92 12.09
N THR A 210 -2.67 -8.02 11.68
CA THR A 210 -2.43 -7.69 10.27
C THR A 210 -0.96 -7.86 9.84
N SER A 211 -0.09 -8.31 10.76
CA SER A 211 1.36 -8.33 10.53
C SER A 211 1.99 -9.69 10.78
N THR A 212 1.26 -10.64 11.39
CA THR A 212 1.75 -12.01 11.60
C THR A 212 1.32 -12.92 10.46
N PHE A 213 2.28 -13.61 9.86
CA PHE A 213 2.00 -14.58 8.81
C PHE A 213 2.60 -15.93 9.14
N THR A 214 2.05 -16.96 8.51
CA THR A 214 2.50 -18.32 8.73
C THR A 214 2.72 -19.06 7.41
N CYS A 215 3.73 -19.92 7.40
CA CYS A 215 4.03 -20.85 6.32
C CYS A 215 4.26 -22.25 6.91
N PRO A 216 4.02 -23.34 6.17
CA PRO A 216 4.35 -24.68 6.64
C PRO A 216 5.86 -24.83 6.92
N THR A 217 6.23 -25.54 7.99
CA THR A 217 7.64 -25.81 8.31
C THR A 217 8.37 -26.47 7.14
N GLY A 218 9.60 -26.02 6.90
CA GLY A 218 10.41 -26.46 5.76
C GLY A 218 10.20 -25.58 4.52
N THR A 219 9.50 -24.45 4.67
CA THR A 219 9.47 -23.40 3.67
C THR A 219 10.83 -22.70 3.62
N ASP A 220 11.31 -22.47 2.39
CA ASP A 220 12.47 -21.62 2.11
C ASP A 220 11.99 -20.21 1.81
N TYR A 221 12.85 -19.24 2.11
CA TYR A 221 12.56 -17.83 2.02
C TYR A 221 13.62 -17.07 1.24
N LYS A 222 13.21 -15.90 0.75
CA LYS A 222 14.07 -14.92 0.11
C LYS A 222 13.80 -13.56 0.74
N ASP A 223 14.87 -12.92 1.18
CA ASP A 223 14.87 -11.54 1.63
C ASP A 223 15.56 -10.69 0.56
N ARG A 224 14.90 -9.63 0.11
CA ARG A 224 15.46 -8.68 -0.85
C ARG A 224 15.43 -7.30 -0.23
N ALA A 225 16.60 -6.75 0.04
CA ALA A 225 16.75 -5.32 0.20
C ALA A 225 16.54 -4.69 -1.18
N VAL A 226 15.51 -3.87 -1.35
CA VAL A 226 15.16 -3.23 -2.62
C VAL A 226 15.25 -1.73 -2.42
N PHE A 227 16.00 -1.04 -3.27
CA PHE A 227 15.83 0.40 -3.43
C PHE A 227 15.16 0.64 -4.78
N THR A 228 13.94 1.16 -4.77
CA THR A 228 13.42 1.86 -5.93
C THR A 228 14.04 3.24 -5.93
N ALA A 229 15.08 3.44 -6.74
CA ALA A 229 15.44 4.79 -7.12
C ALA A 229 14.20 5.39 -7.81
N ILE A 230 13.64 6.45 -7.25
CA ILE A 230 12.78 7.36 -8.02
C ILE A 230 13.75 8.12 -8.94
N GLU A 231 14.30 7.42 -9.94
CA GLU A 231 14.95 8.04 -11.08
C GLU A 231 13.92 8.12 -12.19
N LEU A 232 13.46 9.34 -12.42
CA LEU A 232 12.89 9.77 -13.69
C LEU A 232 13.94 9.48 -14.77
N GLU A 233 13.82 8.39 -15.52
CA GLU A 233 13.90 8.38 -16.98
C GLU A 233 13.82 6.96 -17.60
N GLN A 234 13.21 6.96 -18.78
CA GLN A 234 12.84 5.88 -19.70
C GLN A 234 13.79 4.66 -19.77
N ALA A 235 13.22 3.45 -19.72
CA ALA A 235 13.84 2.28 -20.35
C ALA A 235 12.81 1.30 -20.93
N HIS A 236 13.01 0.99 -22.20
CA HIS A 236 12.23 0.10 -23.04
C HIS A 236 12.38 -1.36 -22.56
N VAL A 237 11.26 -2.04 -22.33
CA VAL A 237 11.23 -3.45 -21.91
C VAL A 237 11.34 -4.36 -23.14
N VAL A 238 12.44 -5.12 -23.22
CA VAL A 238 12.53 -6.32 -24.07
C VAL A 238 11.77 -7.43 -23.37
N MET A 239 10.62 -7.81 -23.94
CA MET A 239 9.70 -8.81 -23.42
C MET A 239 10.15 -10.21 -23.85
N CYS A 240 10.65 -11.02 -22.91
CA CYS A 240 10.75 -12.47 -23.09
C CYS A 240 9.54 -13.15 -22.44
N VAL A 241 8.74 -13.80 -23.27
CA VAL A 241 7.49 -14.48 -22.96
C VAL A 241 7.77 -15.81 -22.26
N PHE A 242 7.24 -16.00 -21.05
CA PHE A 242 6.92 -17.32 -20.50
C PHE A 242 5.49 -17.28 -19.96
N ILE A 243 4.61 -18.02 -20.61
CA ILE A 243 3.19 -18.16 -20.29
C ILE A 243 3.03 -19.34 -19.33
N LEU A 244 2.64 -19.07 -18.09
CA LEU A 244 1.97 -20.04 -17.22
C LEU A 244 0.81 -19.32 -16.53
N TRP A 245 -0.38 -19.88 -16.69
CA TRP A 245 -1.65 -19.29 -16.28
C TRP A 245 -1.87 -19.58 -14.78
N SER A 246 -1.83 -18.55 -13.95
CA SER A 246 -2.45 -18.55 -12.62
C SER A 246 -3.47 -17.41 -12.60
N THR A 247 -4.72 -17.72 -12.26
CA THR A 247 -5.78 -16.72 -12.12
C THR A 247 -5.51 -15.89 -10.86
N SER A 248 -4.77 -14.79 -10.99
CA SER A 248 -4.72 -13.73 -9.99
C SER A 248 -6.05 -12.97 -10.00
N ILE A 249 -6.55 -12.60 -8.82
CA ILE A 249 -7.53 -11.51 -8.73
C ILE A 249 -6.67 -10.24 -8.81
N ASP A 250 -6.55 -9.66 -10.00
CA ASP A 250 -5.76 -8.44 -10.18
C ASP A 250 -6.41 -7.30 -9.40
N ALA A 251 -5.62 -6.65 -8.54
CA ALA A 251 -5.98 -5.39 -7.91
C ALA A 251 -6.02 -4.30 -8.98
N ALA A 252 -7.13 -3.55 -9.08
CA ALA A 252 -7.23 -2.48 -10.06
C ALA A 252 -6.28 -1.32 -9.69
N VAL A 253 -5.53 -0.84 -10.67
CA VAL A 253 -4.63 0.31 -10.53
C VAL A 253 -5.26 1.54 -11.18
N PHE A 254 -5.23 2.68 -10.49
CA PHE A 254 -5.66 3.96 -11.03
C PHE A 254 -4.45 4.85 -11.30
N GLU A 255 -4.25 5.23 -12.55
CA GLU A 255 -3.27 6.23 -12.95
C GLU A 255 -3.95 7.61 -13.04
N VAL A 256 -3.71 8.46 -12.04
CA VAL A 256 -4.28 9.80 -11.91
C VAL A 256 -3.30 10.81 -12.50
N HIS A 257 -3.72 11.63 -13.48
CA HIS A 257 -2.88 12.66 -14.09
C HIS A 257 -3.45 14.04 -13.89
N ASN A 258 -2.56 14.99 -13.60
CA ASN A 258 -2.86 16.39 -13.72
C ASN A 258 -2.51 16.93 -15.12
N ASN A 259 -3.52 17.14 -15.97
CA ASN A 259 -3.38 17.85 -17.25
C ASN A 259 -3.92 19.29 -17.18
N CYS A 260 -4.20 19.81 -15.99
CA CYS A 260 -4.52 21.22 -15.79
C CYS A 260 -3.24 22.06 -15.92
N SER A 261 -3.38 23.34 -16.21
CA SER A 261 -2.24 24.29 -16.25
C SER A 261 -1.88 24.85 -14.87
N TYR A 262 -2.35 24.21 -13.80
CA TYR A 262 -2.16 24.61 -12.41
C TYR A 262 -1.99 23.36 -11.55
N THR A 263 -1.38 23.52 -10.38
CA THR A 263 -1.21 22.44 -9.40
C THR A 263 -2.57 21.99 -8.86
N VAL A 264 -2.76 20.69 -8.75
CA VAL A 264 -3.88 20.09 -8.02
C VAL A 264 -3.32 19.21 -6.91
N TRP A 265 -4.05 19.08 -5.82
CA TRP A 265 -3.75 18.08 -4.80
C TRP A 265 -4.72 16.93 -4.99
N ALA A 266 -4.31 15.93 -5.76
CA ALA A 266 -5.09 14.72 -5.95
C ALA A 266 -5.38 14.06 -4.59
N ALA A 267 -6.53 13.42 -4.49
CA ALA A 267 -7.01 12.77 -3.28
C ALA A 267 -7.76 11.49 -3.65
N ALA A 268 -7.69 10.50 -2.77
CA ALA A 268 -8.38 9.24 -2.91
C ALA A 268 -8.82 8.73 -1.54
N ASN A 269 -10.01 8.17 -1.46
CA ASN A 269 -10.53 7.47 -0.30
C ASN A 269 -11.14 6.14 -0.77
N PRO A 270 -10.47 5.00 -0.56
CA PRO A 270 -9.14 4.85 0.02
C PRO A 270 -8.02 5.33 -0.92
N GLY A 271 -6.88 5.73 -0.35
CA GLY A 271 -5.65 5.98 -1.12
C GLY A 271 -4.83 7.18 -0.68
N GLY A 272 -5.40 8.13 0.06
CA GLY A 272 -4.68 9.28 0.60
C GLY A 272 -4.72 10.50 -0.31
N GLY A 273 -3.57 11.12 -0.56
CA GLY A 273 -3.49 12.28 -1.45
C GLY A 273 -2.07 12.70 -1.79
N ARG A 274 -1.94 13.46 -2.88
CA ARG A 274 -0.64 13.86 -3.44
C ARG A 274 -0.75 15.19 -4.18
N GLU A 275 0.24 16.06 -3.98
CA GLU A 275 0.42 17.24 -4.83
C GLU A 275 0.90 16.82 -6.23
N LEU A 276 0.19 17.29 -7.26
CA LEU A 276 0.50 17.06 -8.66
C LEU A 276 0.61 18.41 -9.37
N HIS A 277 1.82 18.76 -9.78
CA HIS A 277 2.05 19.83 -10.75
C HIS A 277 1.56 19.40 -12.15
N GLN A 278 1.48 20.38 -13.06
CA GLN A 278 1.11 20.11 -14.44
C GLN A 278 1.96 18.99 -15.06
N GLY A 279 1.30 18.02 -15.67
CA GLY A 279 1.91 16.87 -16.33
C GLY A 279 2.31 15.73 -15.39
N GLN A 280 2.24 15.90 -14.07
CA GLN A 280 2.56 14.84 -13.11
C GLN A 280 1.41 13.86 -12.96
N SER A 281 1.75 12.65 -12.49
CA SER A 281 0.80 11.59 -12.22
C SER A 281 1.01 10.91 -10.87
N TRP A 282 -0.02 10.21 -10.42
CA TRP A 282 -0.07 9.44 -9.20
C TRP A 282 -0.72 8.08 -9.47
N ILE A 283 -0.12 7.03 -8.91
CA ILE A 283 -0.68 5.69 -8.93
C ILE A 283 -1.42 5.45 -7.61
N VAL A 284 -2.72 5.15 -7.70
CA VAL A 284 -3.54 4.69 -6.57
C VAL A 284 -3.77 3.20 -6.76
N ASN A 285 -3.24 2.40 -5.83
CA ASN A 285 -3.51 0.97 -5.80
C ASN A 285 -4.75 0.72 -4.95
N THR A 286 -5.68 -0.09 -5.44
CA THR A 286 -6.86 -0.47 -4.68
C THR A 286 -6.69 -1.83 -4.03
N ASP A 287 -7.33 -2.03 -2.88
CA ASP A 287 -7.47 -3.36 -2.29
C ASP A 287 -8.53 -4.14 -3.09
N PRO A 288 -8.21 -5.30 -3.67
CA PRO A 288 -9.19 -6.14 -4.38
C PRO A 288 -10.33 -6.64 -3.48
N ASN A 289 -10.16 -6.57 -2.16
CA ASN A 289 -11.20 -6.91 -1.17
C ASN A 289 -11.97 -5.68 -0.65
N PHE A 290 -11.68 -4.48 -1.15
CA PHE A 290 -12.40 -3.27 -0.78
C PHE A 290 -13.88 -3.41 -1.13
N ASN A 291 -14.74 -3.29 -0.11
CA ASN A 291 -16.15 -3.65 -0.16
C ASN A 291 -17.10 -2.45 -0.05
N ASP A 292 -16.60 -1.24 -0.33
CA ASP A 292 -17.38 0.01 -0.32
C ASP A 292 -17.22 0.76 -1.66
N ILE A 293 -17.69 2.01 -1.72
CA ILE A 293 -17.49 2.93 -2.84
C ILE A 293 -16.21 3.72 -2.62
N GLY A 294 -15.27 3.62 -3.57
CA GLY A 294 -14.02 4.34 -3.55
C GLY A 294 -14.15 5.64 -4.35
N ARG A 295 -13.47 6.68 -3.90
CA ARG A 295 -13.56 8.04 -4.46
C ARG A 295 -12.18 8.56 -4.79
N ILE A 296 -12.02 9.16 -5.96
CA ILE A 296 -10.79 9.87 -6.37
C ILE A 296 -11.19 11.25 -6.90
N TRP A 297 -10.53 12.31 -6.42
CA TRP A 297 -10.86 13.69 -6.77
C TRP A 297 -9.65 14.62 -6.76
N ALA A 298 -9.79 15.77 -7.43
CA ALA A 298 -8.80 16.84 -7.38
C ALA A 298 -9.21 17.89 -6.35
N ARG A 299 -8.21 18.38 -5.60
CA ARG A 299 -8.36 19.54 -4.71
C ARG A 299 -7.61 20.74 -5.27
N THR A 300 -8.12 21.94 -5.03
CA THR A 300 -7.55 23.17 -5.58
C THR A 300 -7.20 24.19 -4.50
N ASN A 301 -6.23 25.05 -4.83
CA ASN A 301 -5.75 26.14 -3.98
C ASN A 301 -5.45 25.67 -2.55
N CYS A 302 -4.77 24.53 -2.43
CA CYS A 302 -4.40 24.01 -1.12
C CYS A 302 -3.14 24.66 -0.60
N ARG A 303 -3.08 24.75 0.72
CA ARG A 303 -1.86 25.07 1.45
C ARG A 303 -1.74 24.09 2.60
N PHE A 304 -0.73 23.24 2.54
CA PHE A 304 -0.36 22.32 3.60
C PHE A 304 0.96 22.77 4.23
N ASP A 305 1.08 22.50 5.51
CA ASP A 305 2.31 22.62 6.26
C ASP A 305 3.17 21.39 5.95
N ASP A 306 4.36 21.64 5.39
CA ASP A 306 5.30 20.60 4.97
C ASP A 306 5.75 19.71 6.14
N SER A 307 5.60 20.16 7.39
CA SER A 307 6.04 19.43 8.59
C SER A 307 5.07 18.34 9.03
N ASN A 308 3.76 18.48 8.77
CA ASN A 308 2.74 17.58 9.28
C ASN A 308 1.62 17.26 8.27
N GLY A 309 1.68 17.81 7.05
CA GLY A 309 0.69 17.61 6.00
C GLY A 309 -0.70 18.14 6.35
N THR A 310 -0.84 18.97 7.39
CA THR A 310 -2.10 19.62 7.76
C THR A 310 -2.21 20.97 7.09
N GLY A 311 -3.43 21.43 6.85
CA GLY A 311 -3.64 22.61 6.04
C GLY A 311 -5.09 22.78 5.64
N LYS A 312 -5.29 23.38 4.46
CA LYS A 312 -6.63 23.57 3.93
C LYS A 312 -6.59 23.70 2.41
N CYS A 313 -7.58 23.12 1.75
CA CYS A 313 -7.93 23.36 0.36
C CYS A 313 -9.14 24.28 0.21
N GLU A 314 -9.20 25.02 -0.90
CA GLU A 314 -10.37 25.83 -1.23
C GLU A 314 -11.54 24.97 -1.73
N SER A 315 -11.25 23.87 -2.43
CA SER A 315 -12.24 22.84 -2.78
C SER A 315 -11.71 21.42 -2.59
N GLY A 316 -12.62 20.50 -2.26
CA GLY A 316 -12.32 19.09 -2.04
C GLY A 316 -11.52 18.79 -0.77
N ASP A 317 -11.45 19.73 0.17
CA ASP A 317 -10.70 19.55 1.42
C ASP A 317 -11.22 18.35 2.23
N CYS A 318 -10.32 17.51 2.72
CA CYS A 318 -10.67 16.27 3.43
C CYS A 318 -10.28 16.36 4.91
N ASN A 319 -10.84 17.35 5.61
CA ASN A 319 -10.54 17.68 7.01
C ASN A 319 -9.13 18.23 7.25
N GLY A 320 -8.67 19.06 6.31
CA GLY A 320 -7.43 19.81 6.44
C GLY A 320 -6.18 18.95 6.43
N VAL A 321 -6.20 17.79 5.76
CA VAL A 321 -5.03 16.93 5.61
C VAL A 321 -4.69 16.68 4.15
N LEU A 322 -3.39 16.56 3.86
CA LEU A 322 -2.90 16.21 2.53
C LEU A 322 -3.30 14.77 2.17
N TYR A 323 -3.19 13.84 3.11
CA TYR A 323 -3.50 12.43 2.94
C TYR A 323 -4.92 12.12 3.43
N CYS A 324 -5.87 12.09 2.49
CA CYS A 324 -7.28 11.91 2.83
C CYS A 324 -7.60 10.52 3.37
N ILE A 325 -8.32 10.47 4.48
CA ILE A 325 -8.96 9.26 5.05
C ILE A 325 -10.49 9.40 5.11
N SER A 326 -11.00 10.48 4.53
CA SER A 326 -12.40 10.85 4.46
C SER A 326 -12.66 11.54 3.14
N ASP A 327 -13.92 11.61 2.75
CA ASP A 327 -14.31 12.26 1.50
C ASP A 327 -14.07 13.77 1.53
N GLY A 328 -13.93 14.35 0.33
CA GLY A 328 -13.70 15.77 0.15
C GLY A 328 -14.96 16.61 0.38
N ALA A 329 -14.79 17.79 0.97
CA ALA A 329 -15.85 18.77 1.13
C ALA A 329 -16.27 19.37 -0.24
N PRO A 330 -17.59 19.49 -0.50
CA PRO A 330 -18.12 20.19 -1.68
C PRO A 330 -17.63 21.64 -1.83
N PRO A 331 -17.49 22.16 -3.06
CA PRO A 331 -17.77 21.49 -4.33
C PRO A 331 -16.61 20.58 -4.75
N VAL A 332 -16.91 19.36 -5.19
CA VAL A 332 -15.89 18.40 -5.61
C VAL A 332 -16.40 17.51 -6.73
N THR A 333 -15.64 17.43 -7.83
CA THR A 333 -15.89 16.46 -8.90
C THR A 333 -15.29 15.11 -8.53
N LEU A 334 -16.11 14.07 -8.47
CA LEU A 334 -15.69 12.74 -8.03
C LEU A 334 -15.55 11.78 -9.21
N ALA A 335 -14.52 10.94 -9.19
CA ALA A 335 -14.52 9.64 -9.84
C ALA A 335 -14.84 8.59 -8.78
N GLU A 336 -15.95 7.89 -8.93
CA GLU A 336 -16.42 6.87 -7.99
C GLU A 336 -16.24 5.47 -8.60
N TYR A 337 -15.91 4.49 -7.77
CA TYR A 337 -15.75 3.10 -8.21
C TYR A 337 -16.19 2.11 -7.15
N SER A 338 -16.65 0.93 -7.58
CA SER A 338 -16.91 -0.21 -6.70
C SER A 338 -16.59 -1.50 -7.43
N PHE A 339 -15.92 -2.44 -6.75
CA PHE A 339 -15.58 -3.75 -7.33
C PHE A 339 -16.62 -4.84 -7.06
N GLN A 340 -17.74 -4.49 -6.42
CA GLN A 340 -18.77 -5.44 -5.99
C GLN A 340 -19.91 -5.65 -7.01
N GLY A 341 -19.65 -5.50 -8.31
CA GLY A 341 -20.72 -5.72 -9.28
C GLY A 341 -21.01 -7.19 -9.56
N VAL A 342 -22.23 -7.45 -10.01
CA VAL A 342 -22.69 -8.76 -10.45
C VAL A 342 -21.87 -9.26 -11.65
N ASN A 343 -21.62 -10.57 -11.71
CA ASN A 343 -20.92 -11.25 -12.82
C ASN A 343 -19.46 -10.79 -13.03
N ASN A 344 -18.70 -10.54 -11.95
CA ASN A 344 -17.30 -10.08 -12.02
C ASN A 344 -17.14 -8.75 -12.79
N MET A 345 -18.08 -7.82 -12.58
CA MET A 345 -17.97 -6.47 -13.10
C MET A 345 -17.68 -5.51 -11.95
N GLY A 346 -16.74 -4.59 -12.14
CA GLY A 346 -16.64 -3.37 -11.34
C GLY A 346 -17.50 -2.28 -11.97
N PHE A 347 -18.10 -1.44 -11.13
CA PHE A 347 -18.81 -0.24 -11.54
C PHE A 347 -17.94 0.99 -11.30
N PHE A 348 -18.08 1.97 -12.19
CA PHE A 348 -17.38 3.23 -12.06
C PHE A 348 -18.16 4.35 -12.75
N ASP A 349 -18.00 5.55 -12.22
CA ASP A 349 -18.71 6.72 -12.70
C ASP A 349 -17.96 8.03 -12.39
N VAL A 350 -18.45 9.10 -12.99
CA VAL A 350 -18.10 10.47 -12.58
C VAL A 350 -19.33 11.08 -11.96
N SER A 351 -19.18 11.70 -10.80
CA SER A 351 -20.28 12.31 -10.05
C SER A 351 -20.03 13.79 -9.81
N VAL A 352 -21.07 14.59 -10.07
CA VAL A 352 -21.14 16.02 -9.72
C VAL A 352 -22.25 16.30 -8.69
N VAL A 353 -22.73 15.25 -8.01
CA VAL A 353 -23.73 15.33 -6.94
C VAL A 353 -23.18 16.09 -5.72
N ASP A 354 -21.87 16.06 -5.52
CA ASP A 354 -21.16 16.85 -4.52
C ASP A 354 -20.55 18.14 -5.09
N GLY A 355 -21.03 18.56 -6.27
CA GLY A 355 -20.61 19.77 -6.98
C GLY A 355 -19.53 19.51 -8.01
N PHE A 356 -18.93 20.59 -8.50
CA PHE A 356 -17.90 20.53 -9.52
C PHE A 356 -16.79 21.52 -9.21
N ASN A 357 -15.54 21.09 -9.33
CA ASN A 357 -14.38 21.97 -9.18
C ASN A 357 -13.39 21.82 -10.35
N VAL A 358 -13.05 20.59 -10.75
CA VAL A 358 -12.04 20.31 -11.77
C VAL A 358 -12.61 19.37 -12.84
N PRO A 359 -12.50 19.71 -14.13
CA PRO A 359 -12.89 18.81 -15.21
C PRO A 359 -12.17 17.47 -15.13
N ILE A 360 -12.89 16.38 -15.39
CA ILE A 360 -12.36 15.03 -15.25
C ILE A 360 -12.68 14.17 -16.48
N GLU A 361 -11.75 13.27 -16.80
CA GLU A 361 -11.99 12.14 -17.71
C GLU A 361 -11.57 10.87 -16.98
N PHE A 362 -12.45 9.86 -16.99
CA PHE A 362 -12.25 8.60 -16.30
C PHE A 362 -12.49 7.45 -17.29
N LYS A 363 -11.50 6.59 -17.47
CA LYS A 363 -11.54 5.50 -18.45
C LYS A 363 -10.82 4.26 -17.98
N GLY A 364 -11.25 3.10 -18.46
CA GLY A 364 -10.44 1.88 -18.41
C GLY A 364 -9.26 1.93 -19.37
N THR A 365 -8.21 1.17 -19.05
CA THR A 365 -7.00 1.06 -19.88
C THR A 365 -7.01 -0.18 -20.78
N SER A 366 -7.88 -1.16 -20.49
CA SER A 366 -7.94 -2.41 -21.25
C SER A 366 -8.77 -2.26 -22.54
N SER A 367 -8.39 -2.97 -23.60
CA SER A 367 -9.15 -2.99 -24.86
C SER A 367 -10.57 -3.55 -24.71
N ARG A 368 -10.84 -4.28 -23.61
CA ARG A 368 -12.16 -4.82 -23.24
C ARG A 368 -12.98 -3.85 -22.39
N CYS A 369 -12.36 -2.77 -21.88
CA CYS A 369 -12.99 -1.68 -21.14
C CYS A 369 -12.63 -0.33 -21.80
N ASN A 370 -13.28 -0.05 -22.93
CA ASN A 370 -13.01 1.15 -23.74
C ASN A 370 -13.93 2.34 -23.42
N LYS A 371 -14.73 2.25 -22.35
CA LYS A 371 -15.62 3.33 -21.91
C LYS A 371 -14.80 4.48 -21.33
N VAL A 372 -15.16 5.69 -21.75
CA VAL A 372 -14.53 6.95 -21.33
C VAL A 372 -15.64 7.89 -20.88
N ILE A 373 -15.65 8.20 -19.59
CA ILE A 373 -16.59 9.15 -18.97
C ILE A 373 -15.92 10.51 -18.96
N LYS A 374 -16.62 11.55 -19.40
CA LYS A 374 -16.09 12.90 -19.49
C LYS A 374 -17.03 13.89 -18.85
N CYS A 375 -16.52 14.66 -17.89
CA CYS A 375 -17.19 15.87 -17.41
C CYS A 375 -16.25 17.05 -17.65
N ARG A 376 -16.47 17.74 -18.79
CA ARG A 376 -15.54 18.75 -19.33
C ARG A 376 -16.19 20.09 -19.67
N GLY A 377 -17.49 20.23 -19.44
CA GLY A 377 -18.20 21.49 -19.64
C GLY A 377 -17.69 22.57 -18.68
N ASP A 378 -17.89 23.84 -19.06
CA ASP A 378 -17.51 25.00 -18.24
C ASP A 378 -18.50 25.26 -17.11
N ILE A 379 -18.62 24.28 -16.19
CA ILE A 379 -19.51 24.37 -15.05
C ILE A 379 -19.12 25.52 -14.12
N ASN A 380 -17.82 25.74 -13.90
CA ASN A 380 -17.37 26.84 -13.03
C ASN A 380 -17.69 28.21 -13.64
N GLY A 381 -17.44 28.43 -14.93
CA GLY A 381 -17.72 29.70 -15.60
C GLY A 381 -19.20 29.98 -15.78
N LEU A 382 -20.00 28.94 -16.01
CA LEU A 382 -21.46 29.04 -16.21
C LEU A 382 -22.26 28.81 -14.92
N CYS A 383 -21.60 28.64 -13.78
CA CYS A 383 -22.26 28.29 -12.52
C CYS A 383 -23.36 29.31 -12.16
N PRO A 384 -24.61 28.86 -11.92
CA PRO A 384 -25.70 29.70 -11.44
C PRO A 384 -25.27 30.45 -10.18
N THR A 385 -25.68 31.72 -10.05
CA THR A 385 -25.20 32.63 -9.01
C THR A 385 -25.37 32.05 -7.61
N GLU A 386 -26.48 31.36 -7.36
CA GLU A 386 -26.86 30.76 -6.09
C GLU A 386 -26.00 29.54 -5.72
N LEU A 387 -25.32 28.93 -6.70
CA LEU A 387 -24.50 27.73 -6.53
C LEU A 387 -22.99 28.03 -6.50
N ARG A 388 -22.58 29.28 -6.76
CA ARG A 388 -21.16 29.65 -6.85
C ARG A 388 -20.43 29.47 -5.53
N HIS A 389 -19.22 28.95 -5.62
CA HIS A 389 -18.27 28.82 -4.52
C HIS A 389 -16.88 29.25 -5.00
N PRO A 390 -16.00 29.80 -4.14
CA PRO A 390 -14.65 30.19 -4.57
C PRO A 390 -13.88 29.08 -5.27
N GLY A 391 -13.99 27.85 -4.75
CA GLY A 391 -13.33 26.67 -5.32
C GLY A 391 -14.12 25.88 -6.38
N GLY A 392 -15.27 26.38 -6.86
CA GLY A 392 -16.06 25.69 -7.90
C GLY A 392 -17.57 26.03 -7.94
N CYS A 393 -18.38 25.07 -8.36
CA CYS A 393 -19.84 25.17 -8.38
C CYS A 393 -20.46 24.10 -7.46
N ASN A 394 -21.18 24.53 -6.44
CA ASN A 394 -21.89 23.61 -5.55
C ASN A 394 -23.06 22.93 -6.26
N HIS A 395 -23.38 21.74 -5.81
CA HIS A 395 -24.63 21.09 -6.20
C HIS A 395 -25.81 21.69 -5.41
N PRO A 396 -27.03 21.78 -5.98
CA PRO A 396 -28.20 22.31 -5.28
C PRO A 396 -28.53 21.57 -3.96
N CYS A 397 -28.22 20.27 -3.83
CA CYS A 397 -28.39 19.57 -2.55
C CYS A 397 -27.53 20.20 -1.45
N THR A 398 -26.27 20.50 -1.75
CA THR A 398 -25.30 21.10 -0.82
C THR A 398 -25.79 22.46 -0.31
N VAL A 399 -26.38 23.26 -1.20
CA VAL A 399 -26.83 24.63 -0.90
C VAL A 399 -28.19 24.64 -0.21
N PHE A 400 -29.19 23.97 -0.79
CA PHE A 400 -30.59 24.08 -0.34
C PHE A 400 -30.98 23.03 0.70
N LYS A 401 -30.26 21.92 0.80
CA LYS A 401 -30.40 20.87 1.82
C LYS A 401 -31.84 20.38 2.03
N ASN A 402 -32.62 20.28 0.95
CA ASN A 402 -34.02 19.88 1.00
C ASN A 402 -34.26 18.60 0.19
N ALA A 403 -35.40 17.96 0.46
CA ALA A 403 -35.72 16.66 -0.13
C ALA A 403 -35.84 16.69 -1.66
N GLN A 404 -36.20 17.84 -2.26
CA GLN A 404 -36.30 18.01 -3.70
C GLN A 404 -34.91 17.93 -4.36
N PHE A 405 -33.90 18.58 -3.78
CA PHE A 405 -32.56 18.63 -4.36
C PHE A 405 -31.63 17.50 -3.91
N CYS A 406 -31.94 16.84 -2.78
CA CYS A 406 -31.16 15.73 -2.24
C CYS A 406 -31.79 14.36 -2.48
N CYS A 407 -32.93 14.27 -3.17
CA CYS A 407 -33.64 13.02 -3.44
C CYS A 407 -33.97 12.17 -2.20
N THR A 408 -34.20 12.81 -1.04
CA THR A 408 -34.44 12.10 0.23
C THR A 408 -35.92 11.86 0.54
N SER A 409 -36.85 12.24 -0.35
CA SER A 409 -38.27 11.98 -0.12
C SER A 409 -38.58 10.48 -0.29
N SER A 410 -39.51 9.94 0.50
CA SER A 410 -39.86 8.51 0.47
C SER A 410 -40.43 8.03 -0.87
N ASN A 411 -40.91 8.95 -1.72
CA ASN A 411 -41.44 8.66 -3.04
C ASN A 411 -40.45 9.04 -4.16
N SER A 412 -39.19 9.35 -3.84
CA SER A 412 -38.20 9.73 -4.85
C SER A 412 -37.93 8.57 -5.81
N THR A 413 -38.01 8.82 -7.10
CA THR A 413 -37.68 7.92 -8.20
C THR A 413 -36.76 8.65 -9.16
N ALA A 414 -36.02 7.91 -10.00
CA ALA A 414 -35.19 8.49 -11.05
C ALA A 414 -35.95 9.46 -11.99
N THR A 415 -37.27 9.30 -12.11
CA THR A 415 -38.13 10.14 -12.95
C THR A 415 -38.65 11.40 -12.25
N ASN A 416 -38.79 11.39 -10.91
CA ASN A 416 -39.36 12.52 -10.17
C ASN A 416 -38.35 13.30 -9.33
N CYS A 417 -37.19 12.71 -9.03
CA CYS A 417 -36.03 13.40 -8.50
C CYS A 417 -34.94 13.42 -9.57
N GLY A 418 -34.61 14.61 -10.08
CA GLY A 418 -33.58 14.77 -11.12
C GLY A 418 -34.02 15.66 -12.29
N PRO A 419 -34.65 15.16 -13.35
CA PRO A 419 -34.84 15.94 -14.59
C PRO A 419 -35.80 17.15 -14.46
N THR A 420 -36.42 17.36 -13.32
CA THR A 420 -37.50 18.34 -13.10
C THR A 420 -37.02 19.75 -12.73
N THR A 421 -35.73 19.95 -12.41
CA THR A 421 -35.20 21.27 -12.04
C THR A 421 -34.12 21.75 -13.01
N ALA A 422 -34.08 23.08 -13.23
CA ALA A 422 -33.08 23.69 -14.11
C ALA A 422 -31.64 23.46 -13.64
N TYR A 423 -31.41 23.25 -12.34
CA TYR A 423 -30.08 22.98 -11.79
C TYR A 423 -29.54 21.61 -12.20
N PHE A 424 -30.35 20.56 -12.09
CA PHE A 424 -29.94 19.22 -12.51
C PHE A 424 -29.69 19.16 -14.03
N LYS A 425 -30.56 19.82 -14.80
CA LYS A 425 -30.38 19.98 -16.25
C LYS A 425 -29.09 20.74 -16.59
N PHE A 426 -28.75 21.78 -15.83
CA PHE A 426 -27.49 22.51 -16.01
C PHE A 426 -26.25 21.59 -15.89
N PHE A 427 -26.17 20.77 -14.84
CA PHE A 427 -25.07 19.82 -14.68
C PHE A 427 -25.07 18.74 -15.76
N LYS A 428 -26.25 18.18 -16.08
CA LYS A 428 -26.36 17.10 -17.08
C LYS A 428 -26.08 17.56 -18.51
N ASP A 429 -26.51 18.76 -18.89
CA ASP A 429 -26.25 19.31 -20.22
C ASP A 429 -24.75 19.57 -20.44
N LEU A 430 -24.02 19.96 -19.38
CA LEU A 430 -22.57 20.20 -19.43
C LEU A 430 -21.72 18.94 -19.23
N CYS A 431 -22.27 17.93 -18.56
CA CYS A 431 -21.64 16.63 -18.32
C CYS A 431 -22.63 15.47 -18.52
N PRO A 432 -22.96 15.11 -19.77
CA PRO A 432 -23.99 14.11 -20.07
C PRO A 432 -23.71 12.71 -19.51
N ASP A 433 -22.42 12.36 -19.38
CA ASP A 433 -21.99 11.04 -18.90
C ASP A 433 -21.83 10.97 -17.37
N ALA A 434 -22.02 12.07 -16.64
CA ALA A 434 -21.83 12.14 -15.19
C ALA A 434 -23.16 12.06 -14.43
N TYR A 435 -23.12 11.55 -13.18
CA TYR A 435 -24.23 11.66 -12.23
C TYR A 435 -24.49 13.12 -11.89
N SER A 436 -25.68 13.59 -12.26
CA SER A 436 -26.15 14.95 -11.95
C SER A 436 -27.10 15.02 -10.75
N TYR A 437 -27.57 13.87 -10.26
CA TYR A 437 -28.38 13.67 -9.07
C TYR A 437 -28.28 12.19 -8.62
N SER A 438 -28.68 11.87 -7.39
CA SER A 438 -28.41 10.57 -6.75
C SER A 438 -29.11 9.33 -7.35
N LEU A 439 -29.99 9.50 -8.34
CA LEU A 439 -30.78 8.42 -8.98
C LEU A 439 -30.60 8.40 -10.51
N ASP A 440 -29.48 8.95 -11.00
CA ASP A 440 -29.15 9.13 -12.43
C ASP A 440 -28.42 7.90 -13.02
N ASP A 441 -28.82 6.69 -12.62
CA ASP A 441 -28.08 5.46 -12.91
C ASP A 441 -28.09 5.09 -14.41
N ALA A 442 -29.22 5.29 -15.08
CA ALA A 442 -29.44 4.79 -16.45
C ALA A 442 -28.49 5.37 -17.51
N ALA A 443 -27.92 6.56 -17.26
CA ALA A 443 -27.02 7.26 -18.18
C ALA A 443 -25.60 7.44 -17.62
N SER A 444 -25.36 7.08 -16.35
CA SER A 444 -24.16 7.52 -15.62
C SER A 444 -23.40 6.37 -14.95
N THR A 445 -23.98 5.17 -14.85
CA THR A 445 -23.26 3.98 -14.38
C THR A 445 -22.56 3.28 -15.54
N PHE A 446 -21.25 3.07 -15.42
CA PHE A 446 -20.47 2.27 -16.37
C PHE A 446 -19.88 1.05 -15.67
N SER A 447 -19.66 -0.02 -16.44
CA SER A 447 -19.10 -1.26 -15.89
C SER A 447 -17.99 -1.81 -16.77
N CYS A 448 -17.01 -2.41 -16.11
CA CYS A 448 -15.90 -3.13 -16.73
C CYS A 448 -15.57 -4.38 -15.91
N SER A 449 -14.88 -5.35 -16.51
CA SER A 449 -14.48 -6.56 -15.78
C SER A 449 -13.62 -6.21 -14.56
N THR A 450 -13.82 -6.91 -13.44
CA THR A 450 -12.95 -6.79 -12.27
C THR A 450 -11.49 -7.07 -12.65
N GLY A 451 -10.56 -6.35 -12.01
CA GLY A 451 -9.13 -6.35 -12.40
C GLY A 451 -8.79 -5.44 -13.60
N THR A 452 -9.74 -4.63 -14.09
CA THR A 452 -9.42 -3.58 -15.06
C THR A 452 -8.64 -2.45 -14.38
N ASP A 453 -7.53 -2.04 -14.98
CA ASP A 453 -6.85 -0.79 -14.61
C ASP A 453 -7.54 0.43 -15.24
N TYR A 454 -7.42 1.56 -14.56
CA TYR A 454 -8.08 2.79 -14.94
C TYR A 454 -7.13 3.97 -15.02
N LYS A 455 -7.55 4.99 -15.77
CA LYS A 455 -6.85 6.27 -15.89
C LYS A 455 -7.82 7.40 -15.61
N ILE A 456 -7.44 8.27 -14.69
CA ILE A 456 -8.16 9.50 -14.35
C ILE A 456 -7.32 10.68 -14.83
N LEU A 457 -7.94 11.60 -15.56
CA LEU A 457 -7.27 12.76 -16.11
C LEU A 457 -8.01 14.01 -15.63
N TYR A 458 -7.37 14.81 -14.77
CA TYR A 458 -7.81 16.17 -14.51
C TYR A 458 -7.50 17.01 -15.74
N ARG A 459 -8.52 17.58 -16.37
CA ARG A 459 -8.39 18.24 -17.67
C ARG A 459 -8.46 19.76 -17.50
N ARG A 460 -7.75 20.45 -18.40
CA ARG A 460 -8.03 21.86 -18.66
C ARG A 460 -9.46 22.01 -19.23
N LEU A 461 -10.16 23.05 -18.80
CA LEU A 461 -11.36 23.55 -19.48
C LEU A 461 -10.95 23.90 -20.92
N PHE A 462 -11.56 23.22 -21.90
CA PHE A 462 -11.52 23.72 -23.26
C PHE A 462 -12.66 24.72 -23.37
N ILE A 463 -12.32 26.01 -23.27
CA ILE A 463 -13.22 27.06 -23.73
C ILE A 463 -13.27 26.88 -25.24
N ILE A 464 -14.34 26.26 -25.74
CA ILE A 464 -14.66 26.34 -27.16
C ILE A 464 -14.96 27.82 -27.37
N SER A 465 -14.03 28.56 -27.97
CA SER A 465 -14.36 29.86 -28.55
C SER A 465 -15.50 29.61 -29.52
N PRO A 466 -16.65 30.31 -29.41
CA PRO A 466 -17.64 30.25 -30.46
C PRO A 466 -16.92 30.69 -31.74
N GLU A 467 -17.01 29.86 -32.78
CA GLU A 467 -16.50 30.20 -34.10
C GLU A 467 -17.10 31.53 -34.56
N SER A 468 -16.24 32.33 -35.17
CA SER A 468 -16.50 33.61 -35.84
C SER A 468 -17.58 33.52 -36.91
#